data_AF-A0A060CA17-F1
#
_entry.id   AF-A0A060CA17-F1
#
_cell.length_a   1.000
_cell.length_b   1.000
_cell.length_c   1.000
_cell.angle_alpha   90.00
_cell.angle_beta   90.00
_cell.angle_gamma   90.00
#
_symmetry.space_group_name_H-M   'P 1'
#
loop_
_entity.id
_entity.type
_entity.pdbx_description
1 polymer ?
#
loop_
_entity_poly.entity_id
_entity_poly.type
_entity_poly.pdbx_seq_one_letter_code
_entity_poly.pdbx_strand_id
1 'polypeptide(L)'
;NLARAKERRDFVLKRMLDNGSITQQEYEEAVATEIKTDITPVERGCSAAGKNAYFCDYVVSVIRNDESFGATPEERMALLRRGGLKIYTTLDLKLQ
;
A
#
# COMPACT_ATOMS: atom_id res chain seq x y z
N ASN A 1 -13.71 0.61 9.45
CA ASN A 1 -15.00 1.25 9.75
C ASN A 1 -15.99 0.80 8.69
N LEU A 2 -16.75 -0.28 8.98
CA LEU A 2 -17.66 -0.91 8.01
C LEU A 2 -18.86 -0.02 7.66
N ALA A 3 -19.37 0.73 8.64
CA ALA A 3 -20.49 1.67 8.43
C ALA A 3 -20.15 2.74 7.39
N ARG A 4 -19.02 3.43 7.55
CA ARG A 4 -18.55 4.43 6.57
C ARG A 4 -18.24 3.82 5.19
N ALA A 5 -17.74 2.58 5.16
CA ALA A 5 -17.51 1.87 3.90
C ALA A 5 -18.84 1.57 3.18
N LYS A 6 -19.89 1.20 3.93
CA LYS A 6 -21.24 0.98 3.39
C LYS A 6 -21.84 2.26 2.83
N GLU A 7 -21.83 3.34 3.59
CA GLU A 7 -22.29 4.66 3.13
C GLU A 7 -21.60 5.06 1.82
N ARG A 8 -20.27 4.88 1.75
CA ARG A 8 -19.50 5.23 0.56
C ARG A 8 -19.80 4.33 -0.64
N ARG A 9 -19.93 3.02 -0.43
CA ARG A 9 -20.29 2.05 -1.49
C ARG A 9 -21.68 2.38 -2.04
N ASP A 10 -22.66 2.56 -1.17
CA ASP A 10 -24.05 2.80 -1.57
C ASP A 10 -24.18 4.14 -2.30
N PHE A 11 -23.40 5.17 -1.91
CA PHE A 11 -23.24 6.40 -2.69
C PHE A 11 -22.72 6.16 -4.12
N VAL A 12 -21.67 5.34 -4.28
CA VAL A 12 -21.12 5.02 -5.61
C VAL A 12 -22.13 4.24 -6.45
N LEU A 13 -22.81 3.24 -5.87
CA LEU A 13 -23.87 2.48 -6.54
C LEU A 13 -24.99 3.39 -7.02
N LYS A 14 -25.40 4.38 -6.21
CA LYS A 14 -26.42 5.36 -6.64
C LYS A 14 -25.95 6.19 -7.82
N ARG A 15 -24.68 6.63 -7.82
CA ARG A 15 -24.10 7.36 -8.96
C ARG A 15 -23.98 6.50 -10.22
N MET A 16 -23.69 5.21 -10.07
CA MET A 16 -23.67 4.27 -11.20
C MET A 16 -25.05 4.11 -11.82
N LEU A 17 -26.10 4.01 -11.00
CA LEU A 17 -27.49 3.98 -11.46
C LEU A 17 -27.87 5.28 -12.18
N ASP A 18 -27.60 6.44 -11.56
CA ASP A 18 -27.93 7.76 -12.13
C ASP A 18 -27.24 8.00 -13.49
N ASN A 19 -26.04 7.43 -13.67
CA ASN A 19 -25.27 7.50 -14.91
C ASN A 19 -25.58 6.35 -15.90
N GLY A 20 -26.53 5.47 -15.59
CA GLY A 20 -26.94 4.36 -16.46
C GLY A 20 -25.91 3.23 -16.59
N SER A 21 -24.95 3.12 -15.66
CA SER A 21 -23.96 2.03 -15.67
C SER A 21 -24.49 0.70 -15.12
N ILE A 22 -25.59 0.76 -14.35
CA ILE A 22 -26.32 -0.40 -13.81
C ILE A 22 -27.82 -0.13 -13.87
N THR A 23 -28.61 -1.20 -13.87
CA THR A 23 -30.07 -1.17 -13.77
C THR A 23 -30.53 -0.91 -12.34
N GLN A 24 -31.80 -0.53 -12.18
CA GLN A 24 -32.44 -0.39 -10.87
C GLN A 24 -32.38 -1.70 -10.07
N GLN A 25 -32.59 -2.84 -10.75
CA GLN A 25 -32.55 -4.16 -10.11
C GLN A 25 -31.15 -4.47 -9.55
N GLU A 26 -30.10 -4.26 -10.36
CA GLU A 26 -28.71 -4.46 -9.92
C GLU A 26 -28.33 -3.53 -8.77
N TYR A 27 -28.83 -2.29 -8.76
CA TYR A 27 -28.63 -1.36 -7.65
C TYR A 27 -29.22 -1.89 -6.34
N GLU A 28 -30.47 -2.35 -6.37
CA GLU A 28 -31.17 -2.86 -5.19
C GLU A 28 -30.50 -4.13 -4.64
N GLU A 29 -30.14 -5.07 -5.53
CA GLU A 29 -29.41 -6.28 -5.18
C GLU A 29 -28.03 -5.96 -4.55
N ALA A 30 -27.29 -5.01 -5.13
CA ALA A 30 -25.96 -4.63 -4.64
C ALA A 30 -26.00 -3.91 -3.29
N VAL A 31 -26.97 -3.00 -3.06
CA VAL A 31 -27.10 -2.28 -1.78
C VAL A 31 -27.54 -3.22 -0.66
N ALA A 32 -28.40 -4.19 -0.96
CA ALA A 32 -28.86 -5.22 -0.03
C ALA A 32 -27.75 -6.20 0.39
N THR A 33 -26.71 -6.34 -0.43
CA THR A 33 -25.58 -7.22 -0.12
C THR A 33 -24.76 -6.72 1.08
N GLU A 34 -24.45 -7.64 2.01
CA GLU A 34 -23.60 -7.37 3.18
C GLU A 34 -22.15 -7.05 2.76
N ILE A 35 -21.50 -6.11 3.44
CA ILE A 35 -20.07 -5.85 3.25
C ILE A 35 -19.27 -6.88 4.04
N LYS A 36 -18.68 -7.83 3.32
CA LYS A 36 -17.67 -8.75 3.86
C LYS A 36 -16.28 -8.25 3.49
N THR A 37 -15.41 -8.11 4.48
CA THR A 37 -14.02 -7.68 4.28
C THR A 37 -13.08 -8.84 4.54
N ASP A 38 -12.23 -9.14 3.57
CA ASP A 38 -11.04 -9.96 3.78
C ASP A 38 -9.84 -9.03 3.98
N ILE A 39 -9.57 -8.69 5.24
CA ILE A 39 -8.51 -7.73 5.58
C ILE A 39 -7.19 -8.50 5.68
N THR A 40 -6.33 -8.33 4.68
CA THR A 40 -4.93 -8.77 4.78
C THR A 40 -4.11 -7.71 5.52
N PRO A 41 -3.53 -8.02 6.69
CA PRO A 41 -2.63 -7.10 7.37
C PRO A 41 -1.41 -6.85 6.49
N VAL A 42 -1.08 -5.57 6.30
CA VAL A 42 0.13 -5.19 5.57
C VAL A 42 1.21 -4.90 6.59
N GLU A 43 2.25 -5.74 6.61
CA GLU A 43 3.47 -5.44 7.33
C GLU A 43 4.22 -4.33 6.58
N ARG A 44 4.61 -3.27 7.31
CA ARG A 44 5.23 -2.08 6.71
C ARG A 44 6.60 -1.84 7.31
N GLY A 45 7.52 -1.39 6.47
CA GLY A 45 8.87 -1.01 6.87
C GLY A 45 9.76 -2.21 7.20
N CYS A 46 10.95 -1.91 7.68
CA CYS A 46 11.99 -2.92 7.89
C CYS A 46 11.68 -3.93 8.99
N SER A 47 10.75 -3.64 9.91
CA SER A 47 10.30 -4.62 10.92
C SER A 47 9.70 -5.88 10.31
N ALA A 48 9.12 -5.79 9.12
CA ALA A 48 8.60 -6.93 8.36
C ALA A 48 9.70 -7.93 7.96
N ALA A 49 10.98 -7.51 7.94
CA ALA A 49 12.10 -8.36 7.58
C ALA A 49 12.56 -9.28 8.74
N GLY A 50 11.88 -9.28 9.88
CA GLY A 50 12.17 -10.14 11.02
C GLY A 50 13.62 -9.98 11.52
N LYS A 51 14.38 -11.09 11.56
CA LYS A 51 15.81 -11.09 11.97
C LYS A 51 16.71 -10.15 11.13
N ASN A 52 16.28 -9.82 9.92
CA ASN A 52 17.01 -8.94 9.00
C ASN A 52 16.59 -7.46 9.12
N ALA A 53 15.71 -7.10 10.05
CA ALA A 53 15.17 -5.75 10.18
C ALA A 53 16.26 -4.68 10.32
N TYR A 54 17.30 -4.98 11.11
CA TYR A 54 18.44 -4.07 11.28
C TYR A 54 19.18 -3.84 9.96
N PHE A 55 19.47 -4.91 9.21
CA PHE A 55 20.17 -4.78 7.92
C PHE A 55 19.33 -4.01 6.89
N CYS A 56 18.01 -4.24 6.87
CA CYS A 56 17.10 -3.44 6.05
C CYS A 56 17.18 -1.95 6.42
N ASP A 57 17.14 -1.60 7.72
CA ASP A 57 17.21 -0.20 8.15
C ASP A 57 18.56 0.43 7.83
N TYR A 58 19.65 -0.34 7.95
CA TYR A 58 20.97 0.09 7.52
C TYR A 58 21.00 0.46 6.03
N VAL A 59 20.46 -0.40 5.16
CA VAL A 59 20.39 -0.11 3.70
C VAL A 59 19.55 1.13 3.42
N VAL A 60 18.41 1.30 4.12
CA VAL A 60 17.58 2.52 4.02
C VAL A 60 18.38 3.76 4.44
N SER A 61 19.17 3.67 5.51
CA SER A 61 20.03 4.75 5.99
C SER A 61 21.14 5.10 4.98
N VAL A 62 21.78 4.11 4.37
CA VAL A 62 22.79 4.34 3.32
C VAL A 62 22.18 5.13 2.17
N ILE A 63 21.05 4.68 1.62
CA ILE A 63 20.38 5.34 0.49
C ILE A 63 19.93 6.76 0.86
N ARG A 64 19.46 6.97 2.09
CA ARG A 64 19.07 8.31 2.56
C ARG A 64 20.26 9.29 2.58
N ASN A 65 21.46 8.81 2.88
CA ASN A 65 22.62 9.66 3.14
C ASN A 65 23.60 9.75 1.96
N ASP A 66 23.47 8.91 0.93
CA ASP A 66 24.31 8.92 -0.26
C ASP A 66 23.72 9.83 -1.36
N GLU A 67 24.50 10.81 -1.80
CA GLU A 67 24.09 11.84 -2.76
C GLU A 67 23.87 11.31 -4.17
N SER A 68 24.40 10.12 -4.49
CA SER A 68 24.14 9.46 -5.77
C SER A 68 22.67 9.11 -5.98
N PHE A 69 21.87 9.06 -4.91
CA PHE A 69 20.43 8.76 -4.96
C PHE A 69 19.53 10.00 -5.00
N GLY A 70 20.09 11.21 -5.03
CA GLY A 70 19.32 12.47 -5.10
C GLY A 70 20.05 13.65 -4.46
N ALA A 71 19.73 14.87 -4.89
CA ALA A 71 20.38 16.08 -4.39
C ALA A 71 19.95 16.38 -2.94
N THR A 72 18.71 16.05 -2.58
CA THR A 72 18.15 16.28 -1.24
C THR A 72 17.79 14.98 -0.52
N PRO A 73 17.78 14.95 0.83
CA PRO A 73 17.27 13.81 1.60
C PRO A 73 15.85 13.40 1.19
N GLU A 74 15.00 14.37 0.85
CA GLU A 74 13.62 14.16 0.43
C GLU A 74 13.55 13.43 -0.92
N GLU A 75 14.37 13.83 -1.90
CA GLU A 75 14.49 13.18 -3.20
C GLU A 75 14.98 11.74 -3.06
N ARG A 76 16.01 11.50 -2.24
CA ARG A 76 16.54 10.14 -1.98
C ARG A 76 15.47 9.23 -1.39
N MET A 77 14.70 9.74 -0.42
CA MET A 77 13.59 8.99 0.17
C MET A 77 12.42 8.79 -0.79
N ALA A 78 12.15 9.74 -1.69
CA ALA A 78 11.15 9.59 -2.74
C ALA A 78 11.57 8.51 -3.75
N LEU A 79 12.85 8.53 -4.17
CA LEU A 79 13.44 7.53 -5.05
C LEU A 79 13.37 6.13 -4.41
N LEU A 80 13.73 5.99 -3.14
CA LEU A 80 13.63 4.72 -2.42
C LEU A 80 12.19 4.19 -2.35
N ARG A 81 11.21 5.07 -2.11
CA ARG A 81 9.80 4.66 -1.92
C ARG A 81 9.03 4.44 -3.20
N ARG A 82 9.38 5.15 -4.29
CA ARG A 82 8.54 5.23 -5.51
C ARG A 82 9.34 5.16 -6.80
N GLY A 83 10.66 5.09 -6.74
CA GLY A 83 11.56 5.08 -7.91
C GLY A 83 11.76 3.72 -8.57
N GLY A 84 11.18 2.64 -8.00
CA GLY A 84 11.29 1.30 -8.58
C GLY A 84 12.69 0.69 -8.54
N LEU A 85 13.52 1.08 -7.57
CA LEU A 85 14.88 0.58 -7.40
C LEU A 85 14.92 -0.94 -7.17
N LYS A 86 15.91 -1.60 -7.78
CA LYS A 86 16.35 -2.93 -7.39
C LYS A 86 17.65 -2.79 -6.60
N ILE A 87 17.60 -3.10 -5.31
CA ILE A 87 18.73 -2.92 -4.39
C ILE A 87 19.39 -4.28 -4.15
N TYR A 88 20.65 -4.41 -4.58
CA TYR A 88 21.47 -5.59 -4.36
C TYR A 88 22.40 -5.32 -3.20
N THR A 89 22.45 -6.22 -2.22
CA THR A 89 23.20 -6.01 -0.98
C THR A 89 24.12 -7.19 -0.71
N THR A 90 25.02 -7.02 0.25
CA THR A 90 25.93 -8.06 0.72
C THR A 90 25.30 -8.96 1.79
N LEU A 91 23.98 -8.85 2.03
CA LEU A 91 23.29 -9.65 3.03
C LEU A 91 23.37 -11.15 2.72
N ASP A 92 23.88 -11.92 3.67
CA ASP A 92 23.77 -13.38 3.68
C ASP A 92 22.65 -13.80 4.64
N LEU A 93 21.57 -14.38 4.10
CA LEU A 93 20.38 -14.79 4.85
C LEU A 93 20.61 -15.97 5.82
N LYS A 94 21.73 -16.69 5.67
CA LYS A 94 22.09 -17.80 6.56
C LYS A 94 22.84 -17.31 7.79
N LEU A 95 23.58 -16.22 7.65
CA LEU A 95 24.44 -15.68 8.70
C LEU A 95 23.73 -14.62 9.55
N GLN A 96 22.89 -13.80 8.91
CA GLN A 96 22.00 -12.82 9.55
C GLN A 96 20.71 -13.48 10.04
#